data_AF-A0A5J6MLN0-F1
#
_entry.id   AF-A0A5J6MLN0-F1
#
_cell.length_a   1.000
_cell.length_b   1.000
_cell.length_c   1.000
_cell.angle_alpha   90.00
_cell.angle_beta   90.00
_cell.angle_gamma   90.00
#
_symmetry.space_group_name_H-M   'P 1'
#
loop_
_entity.id
_entity.type
_entity.pdbx_description
1 polymer ?
#
loop_
_entity_poly.entity_id
_entity_poly.type
_entity_poly.pdbx_seq_one_letter_code
_entity_poly.pdbx_strand_id
1 'polypeptide(L)'
;MAAALALAERQPWTRVALGDIAEEAGLPLAVLMQVFPSKTAILAAFQRGIDRAVLGAGEVGEGSPRDRLFELLMRRLEALAPHRKALASIAAAAPHDPVGVLCGWGRLLHSMSTTLALAGLSADGLRGLIRVKGLAGIYGSVLPVFLRDESDDLTRTMAALDGRLQRIESVMNWIRGRIKPET
;
A
#
# COMPACT_ATOMS: atom_id res chain seq x y z
N MET A 1 6.72 16.76 -1.17
CA MET A 1 6.38 15.37 -1.52
C MET A 1 6.69 15.09 -2.99
N ALA A 2 6.09 15.82 -3.94
CA ALA A 2 6.35 15.64 -5.38
C ALA A 2 7.86 15.68 -5.74
N ALA A 3 8.60 16.68 -5.25
CA ALA A 3 10.05 16.78 -5.42
C ALA A 3 10.81 15.51 -4.99
N ALA A 4 10.44 14.91 -3.85
CA ALA A 4 11.08 13.68 -3.37
C ALA A 4 10.79 12.47 -4.28
N LEU A 5 9.58 12.36 -4.82
CA LEU A 5 9.22 11.31 -5.77
C LEU A 5 9.94 11.51 -7.10
N ALA A 6 10.00 12.74 -7.61
CA ALA A 6 10.71 13.07 -8.84
C ALA A 6 12.22 12.72 -8.73
N LEU A 7 12.85 13.04 -7.60
CA LEU A 7 14.23 12.60 -7.34
C LEU A 7 14.36 11.08 -7.27
N ALA A 8 13.43 10.39 -6.59
CA ALA A 8 13.44 8.93 -6.51
C ALA A 8 13.27 8.25 -7.88
N GLU A 9 12.62 8.89 -8.84
CA GLU A 9 12.53 8.40 -10.23
C GLU A 9 13.85 8.51 -10.99
N ARG A 10 14.63 9.57 -10.71
CA ARG A 10 15.87 9.87 -11.44
C ARG A 10 17.11 9.21 -10.84
N GLN A 11 17.09 8.89 -9.54
CA GLN A 11 18.24 8.31 -8.86
C GLN A 11 17.84 7.31 -7.75
N PRO A 12 18.75 6.41 -7.32
CA PRO A 12 18.51 5.51 -6.21
C PRO A 12 18.09 6.27 -4.94
N TRP A 13 17.02 5.82 -4.29
CA TRP A 13 16.50 6.47 -3.07
C TRP A 13 17.51 6.56 -1.92
N THR A 14 18.48 5.66 -1.88
CA THR A 14 19.60 5.69 -0.93
C THR A 14 20.48 6.93 -1.10
N ARG A 15 20.57 7.49 -2.31
CA ARG A 15 21.36 8.70 -2.63
C ARG A 15 20.58 10.00 -2.48
N VAL A 16 19.25 9.96 -2.41
CA VAL A 16 18.42 11.15 -2.21
C VAL A 16 18.63 11.67 -0.78
N ALA A 17 19.08 12.91 -0.65
CA ALA A 17 19.19 13.62 0.63
C ALA A 17 18.02 14.62 0.83
N LEU A 18 17.78 15.03 2.08
CA LEU A 18 16.78 16.07 2.37
C LEU A 18 17.15 17.42 1.74
N GLY A 19 18.45 17.70 1.61
CA GLY A 19 18.96 18.88 0.90
C GLY A 19 18.52 18.90 -0.56
N ASP A 20 18.78 17.83 -1.30
CA ASP A 20 18.36 17.68 -2.70
C ASP A 20 16.85 17.87 -2.86
N ILE A 21 16.05 17.31 -1.93
CA ILE A 21 14.59 17.44 -1.95
C ILE A 21 14.17 18.90 -1.73
N ALA A 22 14.85 19.62 -0.84
CA ALA A 22 14.57 21.02 -0.57
C ALA A 22 14.92 21.90 -1.78
N GLU A 23 16.07 21.65 -2.42
CA GLU A 23 16.50 22.33 -3.64
C GLU A 23 15.52 22.07 -4.80
N GLU A 24 15.16 20.82 -5.06
CA GLU A 24 14.16 20.45 -6.08
C GLU A 24 12.79 21.08 -5.80
N ALA A 25 12.43 21.28 -4.53
CA ALA A 25 11.18 21.93 -4.13
C ALA A 25 11.25 23.47 -4.14
N GLY A 26 12.42 24.07 -4.37
CA GLY A 26 12.62 25.52 -4.27
C GLY A 26 12.44 26.07 -2.84
N LEU A 27 12.71 25.25 -1.83
CA LEU A 27 12.52 25.58 -0.42
C LEU A 27 13.85 25.62 0.34
N PRO A 28 14.01 26.53 1.33
CA PRO A 28 15.10 26.41 2.28
C PRO A 28 15.00 25.08 3.06
N LEU A 29 16.13 24.40 3.27
CA LEU A 29 16.17 23.13 4.00
C LEU A 29 15.53 23.23 5.40
N ALA A 30 15.77 24.33 6.12
CA ALA A 30 15.18 24.56 7.43
C ALA A 30 13.64 24.56 7.41
N VAL A 31 13.03 25.16 6.38
CA VAL A 31 11.57 25.18 6.20
C VAL A 31 11.05 23.78 5.90
N LEU A 32 11.74 23.04 5.03
CA LEU A 32 11.38 21.65 4.73
C LEU A 32 11.44 20.78 5.99
N MET A 33 12.49 20.92 6.81
CA MET A 33 12.69 20.11 8.01
C MET A 33 11.69 20.43 9.14
N GLN A 34 11.13 21.64 9.20
CA GLN A 34 10.04 21.97 10.13
C GLN A 34 8.77 21.17 9.84
N VAL A 35 8.50 20.89 8.56
CA VAL A 35 7.31 20.13 8.12
C VAL A 35 7.61 18.63 8.05
N PHE A 36 8.79 18.28 7.53
CA PHE A 36 9.23 16.92 7.29
C PHE A 36 10.62 16.70 7.89
N PRO A 37 10.71 16.26 9.16
CA PRO A 37 11.99 16.08 9.84
C PRO A 37 12.84 14.94 9.25
N SER A 38 12.26 14.11 8.37
CA SER A 38 12.94 12.96 7.78
C SER A 38 12.36 12.58 6.42
N LYS A 39 13.12 11.82 5.62
CA LYS A 39 12.62 11.17 4.40
C LYS A 39 11.41 10.27 4.69
N THR A 40 11.42 9.57 5.83
CA THR A 40 10.31 8.71 6.25
C THR A 40 9.03 9.50 6.57
N ALA A 41 9.15 10.74 7.06
CA ALA A 41 8.00 11.63 7.27
C ALA A 41 7.36 12.08 5.94
N ILE A 42 8.18 12.32 4.91
CA ILE A 42 7.71 12.62 3.55
C ILE A 42 6.94 11.41 2.99
N LEU A 43 7.52 10.21 3.10
CA LEU A 43 6.85 8.98 2.64
C LEU A 43 5.55 8.70 3.42
N ALA A 44 5.52 8.98 4.73
CA ALA A 44 4.32 8.85 5.53
C ALA A 44 3.22 9.82 5.07
N ALA A 45 3.58 11.07 4.75
CA ALA A 45 2.64 12.05 4.22
C ALA A 45 2.11 11.65 2.84
N PHE A 46 2.98 11.12 1.98
CA PHE A 46 2.58 10.56 0.68
C PHE A 46 1.59 9.39 0.86
N GLN A 47 1.90 8.42 1.73
CA GLN A 47 1.00 7.30 2.04
C GLN A 47 -0.38 7.77 2.54
N ARG A 48 -0.42 8.76 3.43
CA ARG A 48 -1.70 9.36 3.89
C ARG A 48 -2.47 10.02 2.75
N GLY A 49 -1.77 10.63 1.77
CA GLY A 49 -2.39 11.17 0.57
C GLY A 49 -3.08 10.09 -0.26
N ILE A 50 -2.41 8.94 -0.45
CA ILE A 50 -2.97 7.78 -1.14
C ILE A 50 -4.18 7.21 -0.39
N ASP A 51 -4.06 7.04 0.93
CA ASP A 51 -5.18 6.58 1.77
C ASP A 51 -6.40 7.51 1.63
N ARG A 52 -6.17 8.83 1.62
CA ARG A 52 -7.25 9.82 1.42
C ARG A 52 -7.86 9.75 0.02
N ALA A 53 -7.06 9.52 -1.02
CA ALA A 53 -7.57 9.37 -2.38
C ALA A 53 -8.49 8.14 -2.50
N VAL A 54 -8.11 7.02 -1.88
CA VAL A 54 -8.94 5.80 -1.84
C VAL A 54 -10.25 6.04 -1.09
N LEU A 55 -10.20 6.74 0.05
CA LEU A 55 -11.38 7.10 0.84
C LEU A 55 -12.29 8.11 0.13
N GLY A 56 -11.70 9.05 -0.63
CA GLY A 56 -12.42 10.10 -1.33
C GLY A 56 -13.09 9.66 -2.63
N ALA A 57 -12.77 8.45 -3.13
CA ALA A 57 -13.29 7.92 -4.39
C ALA A 57 -14.77 7.45 -4.34
N GLY A 58 -15.49 7.74 -3.25
CA GLY A 58 -16.91 7.42 -3.09
C GLY A 58 -17.17 6.01 -2.55
N GLU A 59 -18.45 5.65 -2.48
CA GLU A 59 -18.89 4.35 -1.95
C GLU A 59 -18.26 3.19 -2.72
N VAL A 60 -18.08 2.08 -2.02
CA VAL A 60 -17.56 0.83 -2.60
C VAL A 60 -18.73 0.09 -3.24
N GLY A 61 -18.53 -0.52 -4.40
CA GLY A 61 -19.58 -1.20 -5.14
C GLY A 61 -20.29 -2.30 -4.34
N GLU A 62 -21.48 -2.67 -4.83
CA GLU A 62 -22.19 -3.84 -4.34
C GLU A 62 -21.43 -5.12 -4.70
N GLY A 63 -21.57 -6.17 -3.89
CA GLY A 63 -20.94 -7.46 -4.16
C GLY A 63 -20.54 -8.22 -2.89
N SER A 64 -19.72 -9.25 -3.08
CA SER A 64 -19.14 -9.98 -1.97
C SER A 64 -18.12 -9.10 -1.22
N PRO A 65 -17.80 -9.40 0.05
CA PRO A 65 -16.71 -8.72 0.74
C PRO A 65 -15.37 -8.80 -0.01
N ARG A 66 -15.16 -9.84 -0.81
CA ARG A 66 -13.97 -9.98 -1.65
C ARG A 66 -13.97 -8.96 -2.78
N ASP A 67 -15.10 -8.79 -3.48
CA ASP A 67 -15.20 -7.85 -4.61
C ASP A 67 -14.92 -6.42 -4.13
N ARG A 68 -15.49 -6.06 -2.96
CA ARG A 68 -15.21 -4.77 -2.30
C ARG A 68 -13.74 -4.59 -1.93
N LEU A 69 -13.10 -5.64 -1.38
CA LEU A 69 -11.66 -5.59 -1.07
C LEU A 69 -10.80 -5.47 -2.33
N PHE A 70 -11.15 -6.21 -3.37
CA PHE A 70 -10.47 -6.14 -4.66
C PHE A 70 -10.54 -4.73 -5.23
N GLU A 71 -11.74 -4.14 -5.28
CA GLU A 71 -11.98 -2.79 -5.77
C GLU A 71 -11.15 -1.75 -4.98
N LEU A 72 -11.21 -1.78 -3.64
CA LEU A 72 -10.46 -0.84 -2.80
C LEU A 72 -8.93 -0.97 -2.98
N LEU A 73 -8.43 -2.21 -3.11
CA LEU A 73 -7.01 -2.44 -3.36
C LEU A 73 -6.60 -2.01 -4.77
N MET A 74 -7.46 -2.17 -5.79
CA MET A 74 -7.22 -1.66 -7.14
C MET A 74 -7.19 -0.13 -7.16
N ARG A 75 -8.18 0.55 -6.56
CA ARG A 75 -8.19 2.02 -6.40
C ARG A 75 -6.89 2.53 -5.78
N ARG A 76 -6.36 1.80 -4.78
CA ARG A 76 -5.07 2.12 -4.15
C ARG A 76 -3.90 1.99 -5.13
N LEU A 77 -3.85 0.89 -5.88
CA LEU A 77 -2.77 0.62 -6.84
C LEU A 77 -2.81 1.61 -8.01
N GLU A 78 -3.99 1.97 -8.48
CA GLU A 78 -4.21 3.01 -9.50
C GLU A 78 -3.71 4.37 -9.01
N ALA A 79 -4.03 4.75 -7.77
CA ALA A 79 -3.51 5.98 -7.17
C ALA A 79 -1.97 6.00 -7.03
N LEU A 80 -1.34 4.83 -6.93
CA LEU A 80 0.12 4.68 -6.89
C LEU A 80 0.76 4.63 -8.28
N ALA A 81 0.00 4.28 -9.32
CA ALA A 81 0.50 4.04 -10.67
C ALA A 81 1.34 5.20 -11.25
N PRO A 82 0.96 6.48 -11.07
CA PRO A 82 1.76 7.61 -11.54
C PRO A 82 3.15 7.69 -10.91
N HIS A 83 3.36 7.09 -9.74
CA HIS A 83 4.61 7.16 -8.97
C HIS A 83 5.37 5.83 -8.94
N ARG A 84 5.01 4.88 -9.82
CA ARG A 84 5.54 3.50 -9.82
C ARG A 84 7.07 3.44 -9.91
N LYS A 85 7.70 4.28 -10.73
CA LYS A 85 9.17 4.37 -10.84
C LYS A 85 9.82 4.84 -9.54
N ALA A 86 9.26 5.90 -8.92
CA ALA A 86 9.71 6.39 -7.62
C ALA A 86 9.61 5.28 -6.56
N LEU A 87 8.47 4.60 -6.52
CA LEU A 87 8.19 3.54 -5.56
C LEU A 87 9.10 2.33 -5.74
N ALA A 88 9.48 1.99 -6.97
CA ALA A 88 10.45 0.93 -7.25
C ALA A 88 11.84 1.28 -6.68
N SER A 89 12.31 2.52 -6.86
CA SER A 89 13.56 3.03 -6.28
C SER A 89 13.53 3.03 -4.74
N ILE A 90 12.41 3.45 -4.15
CA ILE A 90 12.20 3.43 -2.70
C ILE A 90 12.17 2.00 -2.15
N ALA A 91 11.46 1.08 -2.82
CA ALA A 91 11.39 -0.32 -2.42
C ALA A 91 12.76 -1.01 -2.52
N ALA A 92 13.57 -0.69 -3.54
CA ALA A 92 14.92 -1.20 -3.67
C ALA A 92 15.86 -0.76 -2.53
N ALA A 93 15.56 0.37 -1.87
CA ALA A 93 16.32 0.84 -0.72
C ALA A 93 15.91 0.18 0.61
N ALA A 94 14.83 -0.60 0.66
CA ALA A 94 14.32 -1.22 1.88
C ALA A 94 15.37 -2.03 2.67
N PRO A 95 16.27 -2.82 2.05
CA PRO A 95 17.32 -3.54 2.78
C PRO A 95 18.32 -2.64 3.52
N HIS A 96 18.45 -1.38 3.08
CA HIS A 96 19.37 -0.39 3.64
C HIS A 96 18.71 0.54 4.66
N ASP A 97 17.40 0.45 4.87
CA ASP A 97 16.64 1.28 5.81
C ASP A 97 15.60 0.44 6.60
N PRO A 98 16.05 -0.41 7.54
CA PRO A 98 15.16 -1.26 8.33
C PRO A 98 14.18 -0.44 9.19
N VAL A 99 14.61 0.73 9.67
CA VAL A 99 13.76 1.63 10.47
C VAL A 99 12.62 2.20 9.61
N GLY A 100 12.92 2.65 8.39
CA GLY A 100 11.92 3.13 7.45
C GLY A 100 10.88 2.07 7.10
N VAL A 101 11.31 0.82 6.90
CA VAL A 101 10.42 -0.32 6.67
C VAL A 101 9.51 -0.57 7.87
N LEU A 102 10.05 -0.60 9.09
CA LEU A 102 9.26 -0.80 10.31
C LEU A 102 8.23 0.33 10.52
N CYS A 103 8.64 1.59 10.32
CA CYS A 103 7.71 2.72 10.38
C CYS A 103 6.63 2.63 9.30
N GLY A 104 6.99 2.17 8.09
CA GLY A 104 6.05 1.93 6.99
C GLY A 104 5.05 0.81 7.30
N TRP A 105 5.49 -0.23 8.01
CA TRP A 105 4.66 -1.39 8.34
C TRP A 105 3.46 -1.03 9.23
N GLY A 106 3.67 -0.24 10.29
CA GLY A 106 2.57 0.21 11.15
C GLY A 106 1.50 1.00 10.39
N ARG A 107 1.93 1.87 9.46
CA ARG A 107 1.01 2.62 8.59
C ARG A 107 0.29 1.72 7.59
N LEU A 108 0.97 0.73 7.04
CA LEU A 108 0.34 -0.25 6.17
C LEU A 108 -0.77 -1.01 6.90
N LEU A 109 -0.51 -1.50 8.11
CA LEU A 109 -1.53 -2.20 8.90
C LEU A 109 -2.74 -1.32 9.20
N HIS A 110 -2.51 -0.05 9.56
CA HIS A 110 -3.60 0.91 9.75
C HIS A 110 -4.41 1.10 8.47
N SER A 111 -3.74 1.29 7.33
CA SER A 111 -4.40 1.40 6.02
C SER A 111 -5.24 0.18 5.68
N MET A 112 -4.72 -1.03 5.91
CA MET A 112 -5.46 -2.28 5.67
C MET A 112 -6.65 -2.45 6.63
N SER A 113 -6.54 -1.98 7.87
CA SER A 113 -7.65 -1.92 8.82
C SER A 113 -8.78 -1.03 8.31
N THR A 114 -8.44 0.15 7.79
CA THR A 114 -9.40 1.06 7.18
C THR A 114 -10.04 0.45 5.93
N THR A 115 -9.26 -0.19 5.06
CA THR A 115 -9.77 -0.90 3.88
C THR A 115 -10.76 -2.01 4.24
N LEU A 116 -10.49 -2.78 5.31
CA LEU A 116 -11.42 -3.79 5.80
C LEU A 116 -12.73 -3.18 6.29
N ALA A 117 -12.65 -2.07 7.04
CA ALA A 117 -13.83 -1.36 7.52
C ALA A 117 -14.71 -0.85 6.35
N LEU A 118 -14.09 -0.27 5.32
CA LEU A 118 -14.79 0.17 4.10
C LEU A 118 -15.45 -0.99 3.35
N ALA A 119 -14.84 -2.18 3.37
CA ALA A 119 -15.43 -3.39 2.77
C ALA A 119 -16.55 -4.01 3.63
N GLY A 120 -16.93 -3.40 4.76
CA GLY A 120 -17.93 -3.91 5.68
C GLY A 120 -17.45 -5.10 6.52
N LEU A 121 -16.13 -5.27 6.66
CA LEU A 121 -15.51 -6.33 7.46
C LEU A 121 -14.99 -5.76 8.77
N SER A 122 -15.36 -6.39 9.89
CA SER A 122 -14.82 -5.97 11.19
C SER A 122 -13.31 -6.26 11.28
N ALA A 123 -12.58 -5.19 11.64
CA ALA A 123 -11.16 -5.18 11.96
C ALA A 123 -10.89 -5.35 13.47
N ASP A 124 -11.93 -5.62 14.27
CA ASP A 124 -11.85 -5.64 15.73
C ASP A 124 -11.48 -7.02 16.30
N GLY A 125 -10.82 -7.00 17.46
CA GLY A 125 -10.44 -8.19 18.21
C GLY A 125 -9.42 -9.08 17.50
N LEU A 126 -9.25 -10.31 18.01
CA LEU A 126 -8.24 -11.25 17.52
C LEU A 126 -8.48 -11.67 16.05
N ARG A 127 -9.75 -11.86 15.67
CA ARG A 127 -10.14 -12.18 14.29
C ARG A 127 -9.89 -11.01 13.34
N GLY A 128 -10.16 -9.79 13.78
CA GLY A 128 -9.86 -8.57 13.03
C GLY A 128 -8.36 -8.40 12.78
N LEU A 129 -7.54 -8.60 13.81
CA LEU A 129 -6.08 -8.54 13.70
C LEU A 129 -5.53 -9.54 12.67
N ILE A 130 -6.07 -10.76 12.63
CA ILE A 130 -5.71 -11.76 11.61
C ILE A 130 -6.09 -11.27 10.21
N ARG A 131 -7.28 -10.69 10.03
CA ARG A 131 -7.70 -10.13 8.74
C ARG A 131 -6.81 -8.98 8.29
N VAL A 132 -6.48 -8.05 9.19
CA VAL A 132 -5.59 -6.91 8.90
C VAL A 132 -4.22 -7.41 8.43
N LYS A 133 -3.62 -8.35 9.16
CA LYS A 133 -2.33 -8.95 8.78
C LYS A 133 -2.42 -9.74 7.48
N GLY A 134 -3.50 -10.48 7.28
CA GLY A 134 -3.77 -11.23 6.04
C GLY A 134 -3.85 -10.30 4.84
N LEU A 135 -4.64 -9.23 4.92
CA LEU A 135 -4.77 -8.24 3.85
C LEU A 135 -3.45 -7.50 3.58
N ALA A 136 -2.71 -7.15 4.64
CA ALA A 136 -1.37 -6.58 4.50
C ALA A 136 -0.40 -7.54 3.80
N GLY A 137 -0.48 -8.84 4.08
CA GLY A 137 0.29 -9.88 3.40
C GLY A 137 -0.07 -10.00 1.91
N ILE A 138 -1.37 -9.99 1.58
CA ILE A 138 -1.84 -9.98 0.19
C ILE A 138 -1.27 -8.76 -0.53
N TYR A 139 -1.51 -7.56 0.00
CA TYR A 139 -1.05 -6.32 -0.59
C TYR A 139 0.48 -6.30 -0.75
N GLY A 140 1.21 -6.68 0.29
CA GLY A 140 2.67 -6.77 0.27
C GLY A 140 3.21 -7.77 -0.75
N SER A 141 2.47 -8.84 -1.06
CA SER A 141 2.84 -9.79 -2.10
C SER A 141 2.48 -9.33 -3.52
N VAL A 142 1.45 -8.50 -3.68
CA VAL A 142 1.06 -7.88 -4.97
C VAL A 142 1.99 -6.73 -5.33
N LEU A 143 2.46 -5.97 -4.34
CA LEU A 143 3.24 -4.76 -4.56
C LEU A 143 4.50 -4.98 -5.45
N PRO A 144 5.32 -6.03 -5.28
CA PRO A 144 6.43 -6.31 -6.18
C PRO A 144 6.02 -6.66 -7.62
N VAL A 145 4.81 -7.19 -7.82
CA VAL A 145 4.26 -7.44 -9.16
C VAL A 145 3.89 -6.12 -9.80
N PHE A 146 3.15 -5.28 -9.06
CA PHE A 146 2.78 -3.92 -9.49
C PHE A 146 3.99 -3.07 -9.89
N LEU A 147 5.07 -3.09 -9.08
CA LEU A 147 6.28 -2.33 -9.37
C LEU A 147 7.01 -2.78 -10.65
N ARG A 148 6.76 -3.99 -11.13
CA ARG A 148 7.32 -4.56 -12.36
C ARG A 148 6.31 -4.67 -13.50
N ASP A 149 5.09 -4.21 -13.27
CA ASP A 149 4.04 -4.24 -14.27
C ASP A 149 4.24 -3.05 -15.22
N GLU A 150 4.63 -3.33 -16.46
CA GLU A 150 4.84 -2.32 -17.51
C GLU A 150 3.56 -2.04 -18.29
N SER A 151 2.46 -2.74 -17.99
CA SER A 151 1.18 -2.47 -18.62
C SER A 151 0.55 -1.17 -18.09
N ASP A 152 -0.08 -0.42 -19.00
CA ASP A 152 -0.80 0.82 -18.68
C ASP A 152 -2.09 0.54 -17.88
N ASP A 153 -2.70 -0.62 -18.10
CA ASP A 153 -3.96 -1.05 -17.49
C ASP A 153 -3.79 -1.94 -16.25
N LEU A 154 -2.55 -2.11 -15.77
CA LEU A 154 -2.23 -2.95 -14.60
C LEU A 154 -2.69 -4.41 -14.75
N THR A 155 -2.77 -4.95 -15.97
CA THR A 155 -3.27 -6.31 -16.24
C THR A 155 -2.60 -7.38 -15.38
N ARG A 156 -1.26 -7.36 -15.26
CA ARG A 156 -0.55 -8.38 -14.47
C ARG A 156 -0.83 -8.22 -12.98
N THR A 157 -0.90 -6.98 -12.52
CA THR A 157 -1.23 -6.64 -11.13
C THR A 157 -2.63 -7.10 -10.77
N MET A 158 -3.61 -6.83 -11.64
CA MET A 158 -5.00 -7.21 -11.49
C MET A 158 -5.14 -8.73 -11.36
N ALA A 159 -4.57 -9.49 -12.30
CA ALA A 159 -4.57 -10.96 -12.26
C ALA A 159 -3.90 -11.51 -10.99
N ALA A 160 -2.79 -10.89 -10.58
CA ALA A 160 -2.05 -11.35 -9.41
C ALA A 160 -2.76 -10.98 -8.09
N LEU A 161 -3.53 -9.90 -8.04
CA LEU A 161 -4.40 -9.56 -6.92
C LEU A 161 -5.58 -10.52 -6.83
N ASP A 162 -6.28 -10.73 -7.95
CA ASP A 162 -7.45 -11.61 -8.02
C ASP A 162 -7.09 -13.04 -7.58
N GLY A 163 -6.02 -13.62 -8.15
CA GLY A 163 -5.58 -14.97 -7.80
C GLY A 163 -5.19 -15.14 -6.32
N ARG A 164 -4.69 -14.09 -5.66
CA ARG A 164 -4.34 -14.14 -4.22
C ARG A 164 -5.57 -14.09 -3.33
N LEU A 165 -6.55 -13.26 -3.68
CA LEU A 165 -7.82 -13.20 -2.96
C LEU A 165 -8.59 -14.52 -3.12
N GLN A 166 -8.65 -15.08 -4.32
CA GLN A 166 -9.26 -16.40 -4.60
C GLN A 166 -8.62 -17.51 -3.75
N ARG A 167 -7.28 -17.54 -3.68
CA ARG A 167 -6.57 -18.57 -2.92
C ARG A 167 -6.94 -18.55 -1.43
N ILE A 168 -7.10 -17.37 -0.84
CA ILE A 168 -7.46 -17.24 0.57
C ILE A 168 -8.91 -17.63 0.81
N GLU A 169 -9.82 -17.27 -0.10
CA GLU A 169 -11.22 -17.67 -0.05
C GLU A 169 -11.36 -19.21 -0.10
N SER A 170 -10.65 -19.86 -1.03
CA SER A 170 -10.63 -21.32 -1.16
C SER A 170 -10.07 -22.01 0.09
N VAL A 171 -8.98 -21.50 0.67
CA VAL A 171 -8.41 -22.03 1.92
C VAL A 171 -9.40 -21.88 3.08
N MET A 172 -10.05 -20.73 3.20
CA MET A 172 -11.04 -20.48 4.25
C MET A 172 -12.27 -21.38 4.12
N ASN A 173 -12.77 -21.56 2.89
CA ASN A 173 -13.90 -22.45 2.61
C ASN A 173 -13.55 -23.91 2.90
N TRP A 174 -12.35 -24.36 2.54
CA TRP A 174 -11.85 -25.69 2.86
C TRP A 174 -11.71 -25.94 4.36
N ILE A 175 -11.17 -24.96 5.11
CA ILE A 175 -11.08 -25.04 6.59
C ILE A 175 -12.47 -25.11 7.21
N ARG A 176 -13.43 -24.29 6.74
CA ARG A 176 -14.82 -24.32 7.21
C ARG A 176 -15.49 -25.66 6.92
N GLY A 177 -15.24 -26.26 5.76
CA GLY A 177 -15.72 -27.59 5.39
C GLY A 177 -15.19 -28.71 6.28
N ARG A 178 -13.93 -28.62 6.75
CA ARG A 178 -13.37 -29.58 7.71
C ARG A 178 -13.87 -29.43 9.15
N ILE A 179 -14.44 -28.27 9.51
CA ILE A 179 -14.89 -27.97 10.88
C ILE A 179 -16.39 -28.22 11.06
N LYS A 180 -17.16 -28.47 9.98
CA LYS A 180 -18.57 -28.87 10.09
C LYS A 180 -18.61 -30.39 10.29
N PRO A 181 -18.79 -30.94 11.52
CA PRO A 181 -19.12 -32.35 11.65
C PRO A 181 -20.52 -32.54 11.06
N GLU A 182 -20.74 -33.68 10.41
CA GLU A 182 -22.05 -34.11 9.97
C GLU A 182 -22.98 -34.18 11.20
N THR A 183 -23.97 -33.31 11.23
CA THR A 183 -25.16 -33.40 12.09
C THR A 183 -26.34 -33.70 11.21
#